data_AF-A0A9Q3VBU9-F1
#
_entry.id   AF-A0A9Q3VBU9-F1
#
_cell.length_a   1.000
_cell.length_b   1.000
_cell.length_c   1.000
_cell.angle_alpha   90.00
_cell.angle_beta   90.00
_cell.angle_gamma   90.00
#
_symmetry.space_group_name_H-M   'P 1'
#
loop_
_entity.id
_entity.type
_entity.pdbx_description
1 polymer ?
#
loop_
_entity_poly.entity_id
_entity_poly.type
_entity_poly.pdbx_seq_one_letter_code
_entity_poly.pdbx_strand_id
1 'polypeptide(L)'
;MMWRIMSIIPQEFITPIISATSVIVGSLIGGICSWITAKHSMKKSIEIQSKTVKDNRRYEQIERMNNICQNVNIIRLDICTAVFQSIRNIKEIKEKKYIYRYPIPINKDYPKVLSCLNKKFDLKELSYIYELYGIIEILNKDLKEFDHSKFNKYDLIKNDCELLLQKIYGENYINIQEIDIDDITYKELYDNNMIKEGYRKVLEKLEQIINLEEDCNIDKIIK
;
A
#
# COMPACT_ATOMS: atom_id res chain seq x y z
N MET A 1 -53.24 -16.24 -57.18
CA MET A 1 -52.26 -17.08 -57.91
C MET A 1 -51.94 -18.40 -57.20
N MET A 2 -51.99 -18.46 -55.85
CA MET A 2 -51.77 -19.69 -55.06
C MET A 2 -52.88 -20.76 -55.21
N TRP A 3 -54.12 -20.34 -55.41
CA TRP A 3 -55.28 -21.24 -55.55
C TRP A 3 -55.34 -22.00 -56.88
N ARG A 4 -54.65 -21.55 -57.94
CA ARG A 4 -54.60 -22.24 -59.24
C ARG A 4 -53.58 -23.38 -59.30
N ILE A 5 -52.63 -23.43 -58.36
CA ILE A 5 -51.61 -24.49 -58.29
C ILE A 5 -52.09 -25.65 -57.39
N MET A 6 -52.96 -25.37 -56.41
CA MET A 6 -53.53 -26.40 -55.52
C MET A 6 -54.49 -27.39 -56.20
N SER A 7 -55.01 -27.09 -57.40
CA SER A 7 -55.95 -27.97 -58.12
C SER A 7 -55.28 -29.06 -58.97
N ILE A 8 -53.95 -29.14 -59.00
CA ILE A 8 -53.17 -30.08 -59.84
C ILE A 8 -52.39 -31.11 -58.99
N ILE A 9 -52.33 -30.92 -57.66
CA ILE A 9 -51.54 -31.75 -56.75
C ILE A 9 -52.48 -32.71 -56.00
N PRO A 10 -52.19 -34.04 -55.95
CA PRO A 10 -53.02 -34.99 -55.21
C PRO A 10 -53.11 -34.59 -53.74
N GLN A 11 -54.30 -34.79 -53.14
CA GLN A 11 -54.63 -34.31 -51.79
C GLN A 11 -53.68 -34.85 -50.70
N GLU A 12 -53.06 -36.01 -50.96
CA GLU A 12 -52.07 -36.69 -50.14
C GLU A 12 -50.74 -35.92 -50.00
N PHE A 13 -50.40 -35.04 -50.96
CA PHE A 13 -49.14 -34.28 -50.98
C PHE A 13 -49.29 -32.82 -50.49
N ILE A 14 -50.52 -32.32 -50.30
CA ILE A 14 -50.77 -30.95 -49.85
C ILE A 14 -50.35 -30.76 -48.38
N THR A 15 -50.74 -31.68 -47.50
CA THR A 15 -50.44 -31.62 -46.05
C THR A 15 -48.93 -31.68 -45.76
N PRO A 16 -48.14 -32.56 -46.40
CA PRO A 16 -46.68 -32.57 -46.28
C PRO A 16 -46.01 -31.27 -46.75
N ILE A 17 -46.47 -30.65 -47.83
CA ILE A 17 -45.91 -29.40 -48.36
C ILE A 17 -46.21 -28.23 -47.42
N ILE A 18 -47.44 -28.13 -46.89
CA ILE A 18 -47.81 -27.11 -45.90
C ILE A 18 -46.99 -27.28 -44.62
N SER A 19 -46.82 -28.53 -44.16
CA SER A 19 -45.97 -28.84 -42.99
C SER A 19 -44.52 -28.43 -43.23
N ALA A 20 -43.91 -28.86 -44.34
CA ALA A 20 -42.52 -28.54 -44.67
C ALA A 20 -42.29 -27.02 -44.81
N THR A 21 -43.20 -26.30 -45.47
CA THR A 21 -43.10 -24.83 -45.59
C THR A 21 -43.29 -24.13 -44.25
N SER A 22 -44.19 -24.61 -43.39
CA SER A 22 -44.36 -24.07 -42.04
C SER A 22 -43.11 -24.27 -41.16
N VAL A 23 -42.44 -25.42 -41.28
CA VAL A 23 -41.17 -25.70 -40.60
C VAL A 23 -40.07 -24.76 -41.11
N ILE A 24 -39.92 -24.63 -42.44
CA ILE A 24 -38.88 -23.77 -43.03
C ILE A 24 -39.08 -22.30 -42.63
N VAL A 25 -40.31 -21.78 -42.73
CA VAL A 25 -40.63 -20.39 -42.38
C VAL A 25 -40.49 -20.16 -40.87
N GLY A 26 -40.98 -21.09 -40.05
CA GLY A 26 -40.84 -21.03 -38.59
C GLY A 26 -39.37 -21.05 -38.15
N SER A 27 -38.54 -21.89 -38.77
CA SER A 27 -37.10 -21.94 -38.51
C SER A 27 -36.37 -20.66 -38.95
N LEU A 28 -36.74 -20.06 -40.08
CA LEU A 28 -36.16 -18.79 -40.53
C LEU A 28 -36.50 -17.63 -39.59
N ILE A 29 -37.78 -17.48 -39.23
CA ILE A 29 -38.23 -16.43 -38.30
C ILE A 29 -37.61 -16.65 -36.92
N GLY A 30 -37.64 -17.89 -36.41
CA GLY A 30 -37.01 -18.26 -35.14
C GLY A 30 -35.51 -17.96 -35.12
N GLY A 31 -34.80 -18.26 -36.21
CA GLY A 31 -33.37 -17.95 -36.36
C GLY A 31 -33.08 -16.45 -36.34
N ILE A 32 -33.86 -15.65 -37.08
CA ILE A 32 -33.69 -14.19 -37.14
C ILE A 32 -33.96 -13.55 -35.77
N CYS A 33 -35.07 -13.90 -35.12
CA CYS A 33 -35.42 -13.38 -33.78
C CYS A 33 -34.39 -13.81 -32.73
N SER A 34 -33.89 -15.05 -32.80
CA SER A 34 -32.84 -15.54 -31.90
C SER A 34 -31.53 -14.78 -32.09
N TRP A 35 -31.14 -14.52 -33.33
CA TRP A 35 -29.93 -13.77 -33.64
C TRP A 35 -29.99 -12.32 -33.15
N ILE A 36 -31.12 -11.63 -33.35
CA ILE A 36 -31.32 -10.26 -32.87
C ILE A 36 -31.22 -10.20 -31.35
N THR A 37 -31.89 -11.13 -30.65
CA THR A 37 -31.87 -11.20 -29.19
C THR A 37 -30.48 -11.52 -28.65
N ALA A 38 -29.80 -12.51 -29.26
CA ALA A 38 -28.44 -12.88 -28.90
C ALA A 38 -27.46 -11.73 -29.10
N LYS A 39 -27.56 -11.01 -30.23
CA LYS A 39 -26.70 -9.85 -30.53
C LYS A 39 -26.90 -8.71 -29.53
N HIS A 40 -28.15 -8.40 -29.17
CA HIS A 40 -28.44 -7.38 -28.16
C HIS A 40 -27.93 -7.77 -26.77
N SER A 41 -28.23 -8.99 -26.34
CA SER A 41 -27.77 -9.54 -25.05
C SER A 41 -26.24 -9.57 -24.95
N MET A 42 -25.56 -10.02 -26.01
CA MET A 42 -24.10 -10.08 -26.07
C MET A 42 -23.47 -8.68 -26.00
N LYS A 43 -24.02 -7.69 -26.69
CA LYS A 43 -23.53 -6.29 -26.61
C LYS A 43 -23.63 -5.75 -25.18
N LYS A 44 -24.78 -5.93 -24.52
CA LYS A 44 -25.00 -5.48 -23.14
C LYS A 44 -24.11 -6.23 -22.14
N SER A 45 -23.92 -7.54 -22.35
CA SER A 45 -23.01 -8.38 -21.58
C SER A 45 -21.56 -7.89 -21.68
N ILE A 46 -21.06 -7.60 -22.89
CA ILE A 46 -19.72 -7.05 -23.11
C ILE A 46 -19.56 -5.71 -22.40
N GLU A 47 -20.56 -4.83 -22.48
CA GLU A 47 -20.53 -3.53 -21.81
C GLU A 47 -20.42 -3.68 -20.29
N ILE A 48 -21.29 -4.49 -19.69
CA ILE A 48 -21.27 -4.76 -18.24
C ILE A 48 -19.94 -5.38 -17.83
N GLN A 49 -19.46 -6.41 -18.53
CA GLN A 49 -18.16 -7.03 -18.24
C GLN A 49 -17.02 -6.01 -18.35
N SER A 50 -17.03 -5.14 -19.36
CA SER A 50 -16.00 -4.11 -19.51
C SER A 50 -16.02 -3.10 -18.36
N LYS A 51 -17.21 -2.75 -17.86
CA LYS A 51 -17.38 -1.88 -16.70
C LYS A 51 -16.88 -2.57 -15.43
N THR A 52 -17.29 -3.81 -15.19
CA THR A 52 -16.82 -4.62 -14.05
C THR A 52 -15.29 -4.77 -14.05
N VAL A 53 -14.68 -5.07 -15.20
CA VAL A 53 -13.21 -5.16 -15.31
C VAL A 53 -12.53 -3.83 -14.99
N LYS A 54 -13.10 -2.70 -15.44
CA LYS A 54 -12.56 -1.36 -15.12
C LYS A 54 -12.69 -1.05 -13.63
N ASP A 55 -13.84 -1.35 -13.03
CA ASP A 55 -14.08 -1.10 -11.61
C ASP A 55 -13.18 -1.99 -10.75
N ASN A 56 -13.05 -3.29 -11.07
CA ASN A 56 -12.12 -4.20 -10.39
C ASN A 56 -10.67 -3.69 -10.46
N ARG A 57 -10.20 -3.25 -11.64
CA ARG A 57 -8.86 -2.65 -11.77
C ARG A 57 -8.66 -1.42 -10.89
N ARG A 58 -9.70 -0.58 -10.75
CA ARG A 58 -9.66 0.59 -9.85
C ARG A 58 -9.56 0.13 -8.39
N TYR A 59 -10.38 -0.82 -7.98
CA TYR A 59 -10.34 -1.37 -6.62
C TYR A 59 -8.96 -1.99 -6.30
N GLU A 60 -8.39 -2.78 -7.21
CA GLU A 60 -7.04 -3.35 -7.05
C GLU A 60 -5.96 -2.27 -6.90
N GLN A 61 -6.06 -1.18 -7.67
CA GLN A 61 -5.12 -0.04 -7.57
C GLN A 61 -5.24 0.65 -6.21
N ILE A 62 -6.45 0.83 -5.72
CA ILE A 62 -6.75 1.44 -4.42
C ILE A 62 -6.18 0.58 -3.30
N GLU A 63 -6.51 -0.72 -3.29
CA GLU A 63 -6.04 -1.65 -2.28
C GLU A 63 -4.51 -1.70 -2.26
N ARG A 64 -3.88 -1.72 -3.44
CA ARG A 64 -2.43 -1.66 -3.57
C ARG A 64 -1.84 -0.38 -2.99
N MET A 65 -2.47 0.78 -3.22
CA MET A 65 -2.00 2.05 -2.66
C MET A 65 -2.12 2.06 -1.14
N ASN A 66 -3.26 1.63 -0.60
CA ASN A 66 -3.49 1.55 0.84
C ASN A 66 -2.45 0.63 1.50
N ASN A 67 -2.14 -0.52 0.90
CA ASN A 67 -1.10 -1.43 1.39
C ASN A 67 0.30 -0.81 1.37
N ILE A 68 0.63 -0.02 0.33
CA ILE A 68 1.91 0.72 0.28
C ILE A 68 1.95 1.74 1.42
N CYS A 69 0.88 2.50 1.63
CA CYS A 69 0.85 3.56 2.63
C CYS A 69 0.87 3.02 4.05
N GLN A 70 0.19 1.91 4.32
CA GLN A 70 0.32 1.18 5.58
C GLN A 70 1.78 0.78 5.85
N ASN A 71 2.46 0.19 4.86
CA ASN A 71 3.86 -0.18 4.99
C ASN A 71 4.77 1.03 5.23
N VAL A 72 4.56 2.13 4.50
CA VAL A 72 5.30 3.37 4.70
C VAL A 72 5.05 3.95 6.10
N ASN A 73 3.82 3.93 6.59
CA ASN A 73 3.50 4.39 7.95
C ASN A 73 4.18 3.53 9.02
N ILE A 74 4.30 2.22 8.83
CA ILE A 74 5.08 1.35 9.71
C ILE A 74 6.55 1.82 9.74
N ILE A 75 7.16 2.06 8.58
CA ILE A 75 8.55 2.52 8.48
C ILE A 75 8.74 3.87 9.18
N ARG A 76 7.84 4.81 8.92
CA ARG A 76 7.83 6.15 9.55
C ARG A 76 7.74 6.01 11.07
N LEU A 77 6.83 5.18 11.56
CA LEU A 77 6.59 4.97 12.98
C LEU A 77 7.80 4.32 13.66
N ASP A 78 8.40 3.27 13.06
CA ASP A 78 9.59 2.60 13.59
C ASP A 78 10.75 3.60 13.74
N ILE A 79 11.03 4.39 12.69
CA ILE A 79 12.13 5.38 12.71
C ILE A 79 11.88 6.48 13.74
N CYS A 80 10.67 7.05 13.79
CA CYS A 80 10.35 8.12 14.74
C CYS A 80 10.40 7.64 16.17
N THR A 81 9.83 6.45 16.42
CA THR A 81 9.85 5.84 17.74
C THR A 81 11.29 5.60 18.17
N ALA A 82 12.14 5.08 17.29
CA ALA A 82 13.55 4.90 17.60
C ALA A 82 14.23 6.22 17.98
N VAL A 83 14.05 7.29 17.19
CA VAL A 83 14.63 8.61 17.49
C VAL A 83 14.12 9.14 18.84
N PHE A 84 12.80 9.16 19.06
CA PHE A 84 12.19 9.73 20.26
C PHE A 84 12.59 8.96 21.52
N GLN A 85 12.51 7.63 21.49
CA GLN A 85 12.90 6.83 22.65
C GLN A 85 14.41 6.86 22.87
N SER A 86 15.25 7.00 21.82
CA SER A 86 16.68 7.23 22.00
C SER A 86 16.95 8.53 22.77
N ILE A 87 16.25 9.63 22.43
CA ILE A 87 16.37 10.89 23.15
C ILE A 87 15.90 10.72 24.61
N ARG A 88 14.77 10.03 24.87
CA ARG A 88 14.29 9.76 26.25
C ARG A 88 15.30 8.96 27.07
N ASN A 89 15.80 7.86 26.51
CA ASN A 89 16.77 7.02 27.19
C ASN A 89 18.04 7.83 27.54
N ILE A 90 18.55 8.65 26.62
CA ILE A 90 19.72 9.50 26.88
C ILE A 90 19.45 10.49 28.02
N LYS A 91 18.31 11.20 28.00
CA LYS A 91 17.95 12.18 29.05
C LYS A 91 17.85 11.52 30.43
N GLU A 92 17.14 10.40 30.53
CA GLU A 92 16.94 9.68 31.80
C GLU A 92 18.25 9.11 32.35
N ILE A 93 19.12 8.60 31.47
CA ILE A 93 20.46 8.13 31.86
C ILE A 93 21.33 9.30 32.37
N LYS A 94 21.30 10.46 31.70
CA LYS A 94 22.01 11.68 32.16
C LYS A 94 21.50 12.15 33.53
N GLU A 95 20.19 12.10 33.74
CA GLU A 95 19.54 12.51 35.00
C GLU A 95 19.62 11.44 36.10
N LYS A 96 20.20 10.27 35.82
CA LYS A 96 20.27 9.11 36.71
C LYS A 96 18.88 8.63 37.18
N LYS A 97 17.86 8.87 36.36
CA LYS A 97 16.49 8.41 36.57
C LYS A 97 16.31 7.06 35.88
N TYR A 98 16.69 6.00 36.57
CA TYR A 98 16.67 4.64 36.00
C TYR A 98 15.32 3.92 36.16
N ILE A 99 14.26 4.66 36.46
CA ILE A 99 12.94 4.13 36.80
C ILE A 99 12.19 3.72 35.53
N TYR A 100 12.35 4.48 34.45
CA TYR A 100 11.60 4.30 33.22
C TYR A 100 12.47 3.65 32.14
N ARG A 101 11.95 2.56 31.56
CA ARG A 101 12.51 1.94 30.35
C ARG A 101 11.71 2.42 29.16
N TYR A 102 12.41 2.92 28.15
CA TYR A 102 11.80 3.33 26.89
C TYR A 102 12.16 2.32 25.81
N PRO A 103 11.36 1.24 25.66
CA PRO A 103 11.63 0.23 24.64
C PRO A 103 11.47 0.84 23.26
N ILE A 104 12.30 0.38 22.32
CA ILE A 104 12.22 0.78 20.92
C ILE A 104 11.63 -0.40 20.15
N PRO A 105 10.30 -0.49 19.98
CA PRO A 105 9.69 -1.52 19.16
C PRO A 105 10.16 -1.38 17.72
N ILE A 106 10.24 -2.52 17.03
CA ILE A 106 10.60 -2.62 15.62
C ILE A 106 9.75 -3.69 14.97
N ASN A 107 9.31 -3.45 13.74
CA ASN A 107 8.69 -4.50 12.95
C ASN A 107 9.73 -5.58 12.60
N LYS A 108 9.57 -6.80 13.12
CA LYS A 108 10.50 -7.93 12.85
C LYS A 108 10.50 -8.38 11.39
N ASP A 109 9.42 -8.11 10.67
CA ASP A 109 9.27 -8.40 9.25
C ASP A 109 9.56 -7.15 8.40
N TYR A 110 10.36 -6.21 8.89
CA TYR A 110 10.72 -5.00 8.13
C TYR A 110 11.25 -5.28 6.72
N PRO A 111 11.97 -6.38 6.39
CA PRO A 111 12.36 -6.63 5.00
C PRO A 111 11.17 -6.76 4.05
N LYS A 112 10.03 -7.31 4.53
CA LYS A 112 8.78 -7.38 3.76
C LYS A 112 8.17 -6.00 3.61
N VAL A 113 8.16 -5.21 4.68
CA VAL A 113 7.65 -3.83 4.69
C VAL A 113 8.46 -2.95 3.72
N LEU A 114 9.80 -3.02 3.77
CA LEU A 114 10.70 -2.27 2.90
C LEU A 114 10.59 -2.65 1.42
N SER A 115 10.19 -3.88 1.11
CA SER A 115 10.05 -4.33 -0.29
C SER A 115 9.07 -3.48 -1.11
N CYS A 116 8.09 -2.83 -0.46
CA CYS A 116 7.16 -1.93 -1.13
C CYS A 116 7.84 -0.67 -1.70
N LEU A 117 9.04 -0.32 -1.20
CA LEU A 117 9.80 0.86 -1.60
C LEU A 117 10.67 0.62 -2.85
N ASN A 118 10.91 -0.62 -3.26
CA ASN A 118 11.85 -0.98 -4.35
C ASN A 118 11.59 -0.27 -5.70
N LYS A 119 10.37 0.18 -5.95
CA LYS A 119 10.00 0.90 -7.19
C LYS A 119 9.98 2.41 -7.03
N LYS A 120 10.07 2.91 -5.79
CA LYS A 120 9.96 4.33 -5.45
C LYS A 120 11.30 4.90 -4.98
N PHE A 121 12.17 4.08 -4.39
CA PHE A 121 13.46 4.46 -3.85
C PHE A 121 14.59 3.85 -4.68
N ASP A 122 15.67 4.60 -4.84
CA ASP A 122 16.90 4.06 -5.42
C ASP A 122 17.69 3.23 -4.40
N LEU A 123 18.73 2.53 -4.86
CA LEU A 123 19.53 1.65 -4.00
C LEU A 123 20.22 2.41 -2.84
N LYS A 124 20.63 3.66 -3.07
CA LYS A 124 21.29 4.47 -2.05
C LYS A 124 20.29 4.93 -1.00
N GLU A 125 19.12 5.38 -1.42
CA GLU A 125 18.03 5.76 -0.52
C GLU A 125 17.54 4.56 0.30
N LEU A 126 17.40 3.38 -0.32
CA LEU A 126 17.07 2.13 0.39
C LEU A 126 18.17 1.77 1.40
N SER A 127 19.44 1.93 1.05
CA SER A 127 20.55 1.63 1.96
C SER A 127 20.48 2.46 3.23
N TYR A 128 20.06 3.73 3.17
CA TYR A 128 19.86 4.56 4.36
C TYR A 128 18.81 3.97 5.29
N ILE A 129 17.68 3.49 4.76
CA ILE A 129 16.63 2.87 5.58
C ILE A 129 17.13 1.57 6.20
N TYR A 130 17.80 0.71 5.43
CA TYR A 130 18.38 -0.54 5.94
C TYR A 130 19.42 -0.30 7.04
N GLU A 131 20.27 0.73 6.89
CA GLU A 131 21.22 1.11 7.94
C GLU A 131 20.52 1.51 9.25
N LEU A 132 19.42 2.28 9.17
CA LEU A 132 18.63 2.63 10.35
C LEU A 132 18.04 1.38 11.01
N TYR A 133 17.42 0.50 10.23
CA TYR A 133 16.86 -0.74 10.77
C TYR A 133 17.93 -1.61 11.43
N GLY A 134 19.14 -1.71 10.86
CA GLY A 134 20.25 -2.43 11.49
C GLY A 134 20.66 -1.86 12.86
N ILE A 135 20.72 -0.53 12.98
CA ILE A 135 21.01 0.13 14.27
C ILE A 135 19.86 -0.09 15.26
N ILE A 136 18.61 0.04 14.81
CA ILE A 136 17.42 -0.16 15.65
C ILE A 136 17.34 -1.61 16.17
N GLU A 137 17.72 -2.61 15.36
CA GLU A 137 17.75 -4.01 15.80
C GLU A 137 18.77 -4.25 16.92
N ILE A 138 19.98 -3.70 16.79
CA ILE A 138 21.02 -3.77 17.83
C ILE A 138 20.48 -3.13 19.12
N LEU A 139 19.98 -1.89 19.01
CA LEU A 139 19.45 -1.15 20.14
C LEU A 139 18.25 -1.87 20.81
N ASN A 140 17.34 -2.47 20.03
CA ASN A 140 16.23 -3.26 20.55
C ASN A 140 16.71 -4.49 21.33
N LYS A 141 17.76 -5.15 20.85
CA LYS A 141 18.35 -6.31 21.51
C LYS A 141 19.00 -5.90 22.83
N ASP A 142 19.80 -4.85 22.83
CA ASP A 142 20.52 -4.40 24.03
C ASP A 142 19.56 -3.87 25.11
N LEU A 143 18.48 -3.19 24.71
CA LEU A 143 17.38 -2.80 25.61
C LEU A 143 16.64 -4.00 26.22
N LYS A 144 16.48 -5.10 25.48
CA LYS A 144 15.84 -6.33 25.99
C LYS A 144 16.71 -7.09 26.96
N GLU A 145 18.02 -7.14 26.68
CA GLU A 145 18.99 -7.83 27.54
C GLU A 145 19.36 -6.98 28.77
N PHE A 146 18.78 -5.78 28.92
CA PHE A 146 19.06 -4.88 30.01
C PHE A 146 18.70 -5.45 31.39
N ASP A 147 19.66 -5.39 32.32
CA ASP A 147 19.54 -5.87 33.70
C ASP A 147 19.97 -4.73 34.64
N HIS A 148 19.05 -4.27 35.49
CA HIS A 148 19.24 -3.15 36.42
C HIS A 148 20.40 -3.37 37.41
N SER A 149 20.85 -4.61 37.61
CA SER A 149 21.97 -4.94 38.48
C SER A 149 23.35 -4.59 37.89
N LYS A 150 23.43 -4.27 36.58
CA LYS A 150 24.70 -4.04 35.86
C LYS A 150 24.81 -2.60 35.34
N PHE A 151 25.46 -1.72 36.13
CA PHE A 151 25.70 -0.31 35.79
C PHE A 151 26.33 -0.09 34.41
N ASN A 152 27.24 -0.98 33.96
CA ASN A 152 27.92 -0.87 32.66
C ASN A 152 26.97 -0.95 31.45
N LYS A 153 25.72 -1.42 31.61
CA LYS A 153 24.76 -1.51 30.50
C LYS A 153 24.09 -0.17 30.18
N TYR A 154 24.08 0.80 31.10
CA TYR A 154 23.52 2.13 30.82
C TYR A 154 24.37 2.90 29.81
N ASP A 155 25.70 2.83 29.94
CA ASP A 155 26.62 3.47 28.99
C ASP A 155 26.49 2.84 27.60
N LEU A 156 26.27 1.52 27.53
CA LEU A 156 26.03 0.82 26.26
C LEU A 156 24.75 1.31 25.56
N ILE A 157 23.61 1.31 26.26
CA ILE A 157 22.34 1.82 25.69
C ILE A 157 22.49 3.27 25.26
N LYS A 158 23.14 4.10 26.08
CA LYS A 158 23.39 5.50 25.75
C LYS A 158 24.19 5.62 24.45
N ASN A 159 25.29 4.86 24.32
CA ASN A 159 26.11 4.86 23.12
C ASN A 159 25.33 4.40 21.89
N ASP A 160 24.47 3.38 22.00
CA ASP A 160 23.66 2.90 20.88
C ASP A 160 22.59 3.92 20.47
N CYS A 161 21.98 4.60 21.43
CA CYS A 161 21.07 5.71 21.17
C CYS A 161 21.80 6.88 20.49
N GLU A 162 22.98 7.25 20.98
CA GLU A 162 23.81 8.29 20.38
C GLU A 162 24.26 7.90 18.97
N LEU A 163 24.57 6.63 18.72
CA LEU A 163 24.95 6.11 17.40
C LEU A 163 23.82 6.31 16.38
N LEU A 164 22.57 5.99 16.76
CA LEU A 164 21.40 6.23 15.91
C LEU A 164 21.25 7.73 15.57
N LEU A 165 21.34 8.59 16.58
CA LEU A 165 21.21 10.05 16.40
C LEU A 165 22.38 10.61 15.58
N GLN A 166 23.61 10.17 15.82
CA GLN A 166 24.79 10.54 15.01
C GLN A 166 24.67 10.08 13.57
N LYS A 167 24.05 8.91 13.32
CA LYS A 167 23.83 8.43 11.97
C LYS A 167 22.91 9.40 11.22
N ILE A 168 21.78 9.80 11.81
CA ILE A 168 20.77 10.67 11.20
C ILE A 168 21.22 12.15 11.13
N TYR A 169 21.72 12.70 12.24
CA TYR A 169 21.99 14.13 12.43
C TYR A 169 23.47 14.51 12.36
N GLY A 170 24.38 13.53 12.34
CA GLY A 170 25.81 13.81 12.28
C GLY A 170 26.32 14.53 13.51
N GLU A 171 27.09 15.60 13.30
CA GLU A 171 27.63 16.42 14.39
C GLU A 171 26.53 17.11 15.21
N ASN A 172 25.33 17.31 14.63
CA ASN A 172 24.20 17.94 15.30
C ASN A 172 23.44 17.00 16.25
N TYR A 173 23.91 15.77 16.45
CA TYR A 173 23.24 14.80 17.33
C TYR A 173 23.17 15.24 18.81
N ILE A 174 24.01 16.18 19.24
CA ILE A 174 23.92 16.76 20.58
C ILE A 174 22.73 17.72 20.64
N ASN A 175 22.55 18.57 19.62
CA ASN A 175 21.49 19.57 19.57
C ASN A 175 20.10 18.92 19.54
N ILE A 176 19.93 17.82 18.78
CA ILE A 176 18.65 17.11 18.71
C ILE A 176 18.25 16.47 20.06
N GLN A 177 19.22 16.14 20.92
CA GLN A 177 18.92 15.58 22.25
C GLN A 177 18.25 16.59 23.18
N GLU A 178 18.46 17.88 22.95
CA GLU A 178 17.92 18.94 23.82
C GLU A 178 16.46 19.28 23.49
N ILE A 179 15.94 18.81 22.35
CA ILE A 179 14.58 19.14 21.94
C ILE A 179 13.57 18.44 22.84
N ASP A 180 12.45 19.11 23.09
CA ASP A 180 11.27 18.48 23.66
C ASP A 180 10.57 17.63 22.59
N ILE A 181 10.67 16.33 22.76
CA ILE A 181 10.14 15.32 21.83
C ILE A 181 8.63 15.11 21.99
N ASP A 182 8.02 15.60 23.08
CA ASP A 182 6.60 15.41 23.33
C ASP A 182 5.73 16.31 22.44
N ASP A 183 6.33 17.39 21.90
CA ASP A 183 5.67 18.37 21.03
C ASP A 183 6.11 18.28 19.55
N ILE A 184 7.00 17.34 19.18
CA ILE A 184 7.52 17.20 17.81
C ILE A 184 6.59 16.36 16.91
N THR A 185 6.32 16.87 15.72
CA THR A 185 5.68 16.16 14.60
C THR A 185 6.68 15.35 13.75
N TYR A 186 6.19 14.40 12.96
CA TYR A 186 7.02 13.66 11.98
C TYR A 186 7.81 14.61 11.06
N LYS A 187 7.16 15.68 10.60
CA LYS A 187 7.75 16.63 9.66
C LYS A 187 8.95 17.35 10.28
N GLU A 188 8.81 17.80 11.52
CA GLU A 188 9.86 18.52 12.24
C GLU A 188 11.11 17.67 12.51
N LEU A 189 11.02 16.33 12.43
CA LEU A 189 12.19 15.45 12.51
C LEU A 189 13.15 15.60 11.33
N TYR A 190 12.66 15.94 10.13
CA TYR A 190 13.51 16.07 8.95
C TYR A 190 13.52 17.48 8.35
N ASP A 191 12.47 18.27 8.58
CA ASP A 191 12.36 19.67 8.16
C ASP A 191 13.05 20.61 9.16
N ASN A 192 14.34 20.35 9.38
CA ASN A 192 15.20 21.13 10.25
C ASN A 192 16.62 21.22 9.66
N ASN A 193 17.43 22.13 10.17
CA ASN A 193 18.81 22.34 9.72
C ASN A 193 19.83 21.34 10.33
N MET A 194 19.39 20.41 11.18
CA MET A 194 20.26 19.49 11.91
C MET A 194 20.48 18.17 11.17
N ILE A 195 19.48 17.68 10.45
CA ILE A 195 19.51 16.37 9.78
C ILE A 195 20.48 16.34 8.59
N LYS A 196 21.14 15.19 8.37
CA LYS A 196 21.93 14.98 7.14
C LYS A 196 21.04 14.91 5.92
N GLU A 197 21.49 15.52 4.84
CA GLU A 197 20.74 15.63 3.58
C GLU A 197 20.25 14.27 3.02
N GLY A 198 21.06 13.22 3.12
CA GLY A 198 20.65 11.87 2.67
C GLY A 198 19.44 11.33 3.42
N TYR A 199 19.41 11.50 4.75
CA TYR A 199 18.29 11.08 5.58
C TYR A 199 17.08 12.00 5.42
N ARG A 200 17.31 13.31 5.26
CA ARG A 200 16.23 14.28 4.98
C ARG A 200 15.42 13.85 3.76
N LYS A 201 16.09 13.60 2.64
CA LYS A 201 15.44 13.18 1.39
C LYS A 201 14.64 11.90 1.55
N VAL A 202 15.17 10.92 2.28
CA VAL A 202 14.48 9.65 2.52
C VAL A 202 13.20 9.86 3.34
N LEU A 203 13.26 10.62 4.44
CA LEU A 203 12.11 10.87 5.31
C LEU A 203 11.05 11.73 4.62
N GLU A 204 11.47 12.76 3.88
CA GLU A 204 10.59 13.58 3.05
C GLU A 204 9.86 12.72 2.01
N LYS A 205 10.56 11.82 1.32
CA LYS A 205 9.99 10.93 0.31
C LYS A 205 9.02 9.91 0.91
N LEU A 206 9.27 9.45 2.14
CA LEU A 206 8.30 8.62 2.87
C LEU A 206 7.01 9.41 3.17
N GLU A 207 7.10 10.67 3.57
CA GLU A 207 5.92 11.53 3.78
C GLU A 207 5.15 11.79 2.47
N GLN A 208 5.86 12.10 1.38
CA GLN A 208 5.24 12.33 0.07
C GLN A 208 4.37 11.15 -0.40
N ILE A 209 4.75 9.90 -0.07
CA ILE A 209 3.95 8.73 -0.42
C ILE A 209 2.61 8.70 0.31
N ILE A 210 2.58 9.15 1.56
CA ILE A 210 1.36 9.19 2.37
C ILE A 210 0.43 10.29 1.88
N ASN A 211 0.97 11.47 1.56
CA ASN A 211 0.15 12.59 1.07
C ASN A 211 -0.54 12.26 -0.27
N LEU A 212 0.08 11.43 -1.11
CA LEU A 212 -0.54 10.93 -2.35
C LEU A 212 -1.77 10.03 -2.11
N GLU A 213 -1.87 9.38 -0.94
CA GLU A 213 -3.04 8.58 -0.55
C GLU A 213 -4.24 9.47 -0.21
N GLU A 214 -3.99 10.55 0.52
CA GLU A 214 -5.03 11.52 0.91
C GLU A 214 -5.68 12.12 -0.34
N ASP A 215 -4.88 12.52 -1.32
CA ASP A 215 -5.35 13.02 -2.62
C ASP A 215 -6.15 11.95 -3.39
N CYS A 216 -5.68 10.69 -3.40
CA CYS A 216 -6.39 9.58 -4.05
C CYS A 216 -7.71 9.21 -3.36
N ASN A 217 -7.86 9.45 -2.05
CA ASN A 217 -9.10 9.22 -1.32
C ASN A 217 -10.13 10.34 -1.54
N ILE A 218 -9.68 11.60 -1.70
CA ILE A 218 -10.57 12.73 -2.03
C ILE A 218 -11.25 12.52 -3.39
N ASP A 219 -10.51 12.03 -4.39
CA ASP A 219 -11.05 11.71 -5.73
C ASP A 219 -12.13 10.62 -5.73
N LYS A 220 -12.23 9.80 -4.66
CA LYS A 220 -13.29 8.78 -4.49
C LYS A 220 -14.54 9.31 -3.82
N ILE A 221 -14.43 10.41 -3.08
CA ILE A 221 -15.58 11.06 -2.42
C ILE A 221 -16.31 11.97 -3.41
N ILE A 222 -15.63 12.44 -4.47
CA ILE A 222 -16.12 13.45 -5.42
C ILE A 222 -16.65 12.85 -6.75
N LYS A 223 -16.77 11.52 -6.89
CA LYS A 223 -17.34 10.87 -8.10
C LYS A 223 -18.47 9.90 -7.78
#